data_AF-A0A1H9QW17-F1
#
_entry.id   AF-A0A1H9QW17-F1
#
_cell.length_a   1.000
_cell.length_b   1.000
_cell.length_c   1.000
_cell.angle_alpha   90.00
_cell.angle_beta   90.00
_cell.angle_gamma   90.00
#
_symmetry.space_group_name_H-M   'P 1'
#
loop_
_entity.id
_entity.type
_entity.pdbx_description
1 polymer ?
#
loop_
_entity_poly.entity_id
_entity_poly.type
_entity_poly.pdbx_seq_one_letter_code
_entity_poly.pdbx_strand_id
1 'polypeptide(L)'
;MSAPVCPPAWGHTRVGLPVLRMPSPGADLIPCANGCHDIPIDISTPEDPVERAVHRWFLGHHGAFLVWRFIASSLDRVIRERNSQSTHLAALGYDAYTVMLAYSGSCSREVYEDVIRPMMAAFDPAFSGRWARDYEPLPDLLRRARAALGPVAAAPLTAASKANLAAHVEVMRRLVPGGASLLRESGRARVPTTDAERARFDEFFLVSRENACVSRYRAHRAAVLSAIGHDLAKHPLRPEYRDTLRRLLTRL
;
A
#
# COMPACT_ATOMS: atom_id res chain seq x y z
N MET A 1 -12.74 -5.58 23.98
CA MET A 1 -11.56 -4.86 24.50
C MET A 1 -11.43 -3.57 23.71
N SER A 2 -11.25 -2.42 24.36
CA SER A 2 -11.15 -1.11 23.71
C SER A 2 -9.67 -0.74 23.49
N ALA A 3 -9.36 -0.02 22.42
CA ALA A 3 -7.99 0.41 22.13
C ALA A 3 -7.48 1.40 23.20
N PRO A 4 -6.21 1.32 23.65
CA PRO A 4 -5.62 2.30 24.57
C PRO A 4 -5.49 3.69 23.93
N VAL A 5 -5.35 4.72 24.79
CA VAL A 5 -5.18 6.13 24.43
C VAL A 5 -3.97 6.27 23.49
N CYS A 6 -4.20 6.81 22.28
CA CYS A 6 -3.19 6.91 21.23
C CYS A 6 -2.58 8.33 21.18
N PRO A 7 -1.48 8.63 21.89
CA PRO A 7 -0.67 9.78 21.51
C PRO A 7 -0.12 9.56 20.08
N PRO A 8 0.08 10.62 19.29
CA PRO A 8 0.80 10.49 18.04
C PRO A 8 2.22 10.00 18.35
N ALA A 9 2.55 8.79 17.90
CA ALA A 9 3.94 8.39 17.76
C ALA A 9 4.39 9.05 16.44
N TRP A 10 5.13 10.15 16.55
CA TRP A 10 5.71 10.79 15.39
C TRP A 10 6.72 9.85 14.74
N GLY A 11 6.56 9.61 13.44
CA GLY A 11 7.41 8.71 12.65
C GLY A 11 8.79 9.31 12.36
N HIS A 12 9.60 8.58 11.59
CA HIS A 12 10.99 8.93 11.24
C HIS A 12 11.15 10.43 10.98
N THR A 13 12.13 11.07 11.62
CA THR A 13 12.41 12.52 11.53
C THR A 13 12.63 13.05 10.11
N ARG A 14 12.72 12.17 9.11
CA ARG A 14 13.02 12.49 7.71
C ARG A 14 11.81 12.62 6.78
N VAL A 15 10.63 12.10 7.12
CA VAL A 15 9.49 12.02 6.16
C VAL A 15 8.21 12.72 6.59
N GLY A 16 8.13 13.23 7.83
CA GLY A 16 6.98 14.04 8.28
C GLY A 16 5.62 13.32 8.20
N LEU A 17 5.62 11.98 8.21
CA LEU A 17 4.41 11.16 8.11
C LEU A 17 3.99 10.58 9.47
N PRO A 18 2.68 10.46 9.73
CA PRO A 18 2.19 9.78 10.92
C PRO A 18 2.46 8.27 10.84
N VAL A 19 2.60 7.60 11.99
CA VAL A 19 2.61 6.13 12.01
C VAL A 19 1.24 5.60 11.58
N LEU A 20 1.23 4.77 10.54
CA LEU A 20 0.04 4.08 10.05
C LEU A 20 -0.31 2.94 10.99
N ARG A 21 -1.37 3.13 11.78
CA ARG A 21 -1.86 2.15 12.75
C ARG A 21 -2.90 1.26 12.09
N MET A 22 -2.62 -0.03 11.97
CA MET A 22 -3.52 -1.00 11.35
C MET A 22 -3.37 -2.37 12.01
N PRO A 23 -4.42 -3.21 12.00
CA PRO A 23 -4.29 -4.55 12.53
C PRO A 23 -3.44 -5.42 11.60
N SER A 24 -2.97 -6.56 12.11
CA SER A 24 -2.37 -7.60 11.28
C SER A 24 -3.34 -8.04 10.16
N PRO A 25 -2.83 -8.54 9.02
CA PRO A 25 -3.69 -9.10 7.97
C PRO A 25 -4.64 -10.15 8.53
N GLY A 26 -5.91 -10.10 8.14
CA GLY A 26 -6.96 -11.00 8.61
C GLY A 26 -7.52 -10.68 10.01
N ALA A 27 -6.88 -9.82 10.80
CA ALA A 27 -7.45 -9.37 12.08
C ALA A 27 -8.52 -8.28 11.88
N ASP A 28 -9.53 -8.34 12.74
CA ASP A 28 -10.66 -7.41 12.76
C ASP A 28 -10.28 -6.04 13.31
N LEU A 29 -11.03 -5.03 12.89
CA LEU A 29 -11.02 -3.72 13.53
C LEU A 29 -11.92 -3.77 14.77
N ILE A 30 -11.48 -3.15 15.86
CA ILE A 30 -12.27 -3.11 17.10
C ILE A 30 -13.11 -1.83 17.21
N PRO A 31 -14.18 -1.80 18.02
CA PRO A 31 -14.87 -0.57 18.36
C PRO A 31 -13.92 0.45 19.00
N CYS A 32 -14.13 1.74 18.75
CA CYS A 32 -13.29 2.77 19.35
C CYS A 32 -13.67 3.01 20.81
N ALA A 33 -12.66 3.23 21.66
CA ALA A 33 -12.86 3.92 22.93
C ALA A 33 -13.27 5.38 22.68
N ASN A 34 -13.98 6.00 23.61
CA ASN A 34 -14.39 7.40 23.52
C ASN A 34 -13.17 8.32 23.30
N GLY A 35 -13.27 9.30 22.38
CA GLY A 35 -12.30 10.37 22.16
C GLY A 35 -11.07 10.08 21.29
N CYS A 36 -10.81 8.83 20.86
CA CYS A 36 -9.60 8.51 20.06
C CYS A 36 -9.67 8.87 18.57
N HIS A 37 -10.85 9.24 18.04
CA HIS A 37 -11.06 9.46 16.61
C HIS A 37 -10.95 10.92 16.18
N ASP A 38 -10.95 11.85 17.13
CA ASP A 38 -11.03 13.29 16.85
C ASP A 38 -9.65 13.94 16.59
N ILE A 39 -8.54 13.19 16.76
CA ILE A 39 -7.19 13.71 16.50
C ILE A 39 -7.01 13.85 14.98
N PRO A 40 -6.90 15.08 14.44
CA PRO A 40 -6.69 15.30 13.02
C PRO A 40 -5.40 14.65 12.55
N ILE A 41 -5.41 14.11 11.34
CA ILE A 41 -4.21 13.59 10.67
C ILE A 41 -3.94 14.53 9.51
N ASP A 42 -2.97 15.41 9.69
CA ASP A 42 -2.50 16.31 8.64
C ASP A 42 -1.26 15.71 7.96
N ILE A 43 -1.24 15.75 6.64
CA ILE A 43 -0.17 15.22 5.79
C ILE A 43 0.12 16.28 4.74
N SER A 44 1.24 16.96 4.89
CA SER A 44 1.74 17.94 3.92
C SER A 44 2.75 17.30 2.97
N THR A 45 2.67 17.67 1.70
CA THR A 45 3.62 17.22 0.67
C THR A 45 4.78 18.23 0.59
N PRO A 46 6.05 17.78 0.62
CA PRO A 46 7.19 18.66 0.42
C PRO A 46 7.23 19.29 -0.99
N GLU A 47 7.72 20.54 -1.06
CA GLU A 47 7.93 21.25 -2.33
C GLU A 47 9.25 20.87 -3.01
N ASP A 48 10.28 20.52 -2.23
CA ASP A 48 11.55 20.05 -2.78
C ASP A 48 11.32 18.73 -3.57
N PRO A 49 11.81 18.61 -4.82
CA PRO A 49 11.57 17.41 -5.63
C PRO A 49 12.13 16.11 -5.04
N VAL A 50 13.26 16.16 -4.35
CA VAL A 50 13.90 14.97 -3.74
C VAL A 50 13.15 14.57 -2.48
N GLU A 51 12.83 15.53 -1.60
CA GLU A 51 12.00 15.28 -0.43
C GLU A 51 10.61 14.78 -0.82
N ARG A 52 10.01 15.34 -1.87
CA ARG A 52 8.73 14.86 -2.40
C ARG A 52 8.83 13.44 -2.93
N ALA A 53 9.92 13.07 -3.59
CA ALA A 53 10.13 11.70 -4.03
C ALA A 53 10.17 10.70 -2.85
N VAL A 54 10.89 11.04 -1.77
CA VAL A 54 10.92 10.23 -0.55
C VAL A 54 9.53 10.21 0.11
N HIS A 55 8.86 11.36 0.21
CA HIS A 55 7.50 11.44 0.75
C HIS A 55 6.53 10.56 -0.04
N ARG A 56 6.55 10.62 -1.37
CA ARG A 56 5.75 9.76 -2.25
C ARG A 56 6.09 8.29 -2.09
N TRP A 57 7.37 7.96 -1.90
CA TRP A 57 7.80 6.59 -1.62
C TRP A 57 7.10 6.05 -0.37
N PHE A 58 7.14 6.76 0.75
CA PHE A 58 6.52 6.31 2.00
C PHE A 58 4.99 6.38 1.96
N LEU A 59 4.41 7.51 1.57
CA LEU A 59 2.96 7.71 1.55
C LEU A 59 2.27 6.77 0.52
N GLY A 60 2.92 6.51 -0.61
CA GLY A 60 2.44 5.53 -1.59
C GLY A 60 2.40 4.10 -1.02
N HIS A 61 3.37 3.73 -0.18
CA HIS A 61 3.35 2.45 0.52
C HIS A 61 2.29 2.40 1.62
N HIS A 62 2.05 3.50 2.36
CA HIS A 62 0.89 3.61 3.27
C HIS A 62 -0.42 3.36 2.53
N GLY A 63 -0.58 4.00 1.37
CA GLY A 63 -1.72 3.75 0.49
C GLY A 63 -1.78 2.29 0.02
N ALA A 64 -0.65 1.67 -0.31
CA ALA A 64 -0.59 0.26 -0.69
C ALA A 64 -1.07 -0.67 0.44
N PHE A 65 -0.64 -0.48 1.70
CA PHE A 65 -1.13 -1.26 2.84
C PHE A 65 -2.65 -1.21 3.00
N LEU A 66 -3.22 0.00 2.89
CA LEU A 66 -4.66 0.22 2.96
C LEU A 66 -5.41 -0.43 1.78
N VAL A 67 -4.85 -0.31 0.58
CA VAL A 67 -5.42 -0.88 -0.65
C VAL A 67 -5.31 -2.42 -0.65
N TRP A 68 -4.23 -3.00 -0.14
CA TRP A 68 -4.09 -4.46 -0.02
C TRP A 68 -5.15 -5.05 0.92
N ARG A 69 -5.42 -4.41 2.06
CA ARG A 69 -6.53 -4.81 2.95
C ARG A 69 -7.88 -4.71 2.24
N PHE A 70 -8.11 -3.67 1.43
CA PHE A 70 -9.31 -3.53 0.61
C PHE A 70 -9.43 -4.63 -0.46
N ILE A 71 -8.34 -4.94 -1.17
CA ILE A 71 -8.30 -6.03 -2.16
C ILE A 71 -8.61 -7.37 -1.49
N ALA A 72 -7.96 -7.69 -0.37
CA ALA A 72 -8.18 -8.94 0.36
C ALA A 72 -9.66 -9.11 0.74
N SER A 73 -10.25 -8.08 1.36
CA SER A 73 -11.67 -8.10 1.74
C SER A 73 -12.60 -8.23 0.51
N SER A 74 -12.27 -7.57 -0.59
CA SER A 74 -13.04 -7.64 -1.84
C SER A 74 -12.93 -9.01 -2.50
N LEU A 75 -11.76 -9.65 -2.50
CA LEU A 75 -11.55 -11.00 -3.03
C LEU A 75 -12.29 -12.05 -2.19
N ASP A 76 -12.27 -11.94 -0.87
CA ASP A 76 -13.07 -12.80 0.00
C ASP A 76 -14.57 -12.65 -0.30
N ARG A 77 -15.02 -11.41 -0.54
CA ARG A 77 -16.40 -11.15 -0.95
C ARG A 77 -16.74 -11.79 -2.29
N VAL A 78 -15.84 -11.73 -3.27
CA VAL A 78 -16.01 -12.43 -4.57
C VAL A 78 -16.16 -13.93 -4.37
N ILE A 79 -15.33 -14.55 -3.54
CA ILE A 79 -15.36 -16.00 -3.28
C ILE A 79 -16.71 -16.42 -2.68
N ARG A 80 -17.26 -15.61 -1.76
CA ARG A 80 -18.54 -15.88 -1.09
C ARG A 80 -19.76 -15.57 -1.94
N GLU A 81 -19.80 -14.40 -2.57
CA GLU A 81 -21.01 -13.87 -3.21
C GLU A 81 -21.07 -14.11 -4.71
N ARG A 82 -19.91 -14.22 -5.39
CA ARG A 82 -19.77 -14.54 -6.82
C ARG A 82 -20.62 -13.65 -7.74
N ASN A 83 -20.79 -12.39 -7.38
CA ASN A 83 -21.58 -11.41 -8.14
C ASN A 83 -20.69 -10.37 -8.85
N SER A 84 -21.28 -9.65 -9.79
CA SER A 84 -20.57 -8.61 -10.56
C SER A 84 -20.07 -7.48 -9.68
N GLN A 85 -20.84 -7.05 -8.69
CA GLN A 85 -20.47 -5.94 -7.80
C GLN A 85 -19.17 -6.22 -7.03
N SER A 86 -19.07 -7.38 -6.38
CA SER A 86 -17.86 -7.81 -5.66
C SER A 86 -16.65 -7.94 -6.60
N THR A 87 -16.88 -8.43 -7.82
CA THR A 87 -15.84 -8.54 -8.85
C THR A 87 -15.31 -7.18 -9.28
N HIS A 88 -16.20 -6.20 -9.50
CA HIS A 88 -15.81 -4.83 -9.84
C HIS A 88 -15.08 -4.12 -8.69
N LEU A 89 -15.46 -4.37 -7.43
CA LEU A 89 -14.73 -3.83 -6.27
C LEU A 89 -13.31 -4.40 -6.18
N ALA A 90 -13.15 -5.71 -6.38
CA ALA A 90 -11.82 -6.32 -6.40
C ALA A 90 -10.96 -5.78 -7.56
N ALA A 91 -11.55 -5.60 -8.75
CA ALA A 91 -10.87 -4.98 -9.89
C ALA A 91 -10.42 -3.53 -9.59
N LEU A 92 -11.32 -2.71 -9.02
CA LEU A 92 -11.01 -1.34 -8.58
C LEU A 92 -9.86 -1.32 -7.56
N GLY A 93 -9.75 -2.32 -6.69
CA GLY A 93 -8.64 -2.46 -5.77
C GLY A 93 -7.29 -2.62 -6.49
N TYR A 94 -7.22 -3.46 -7.53
CA TYR A 94 -6.02 -3.60 -8.36
C TYR A 94 -5.69 -2.34 -9.16
N ASP A 95 -6.72 -1.63 -9.67
CA ASP A 95 -6.52 -0.34 -10.33
C ASP A 95 -5.97 0.70 -9.34
N ALA A 96 -6.48 0.76 -8.12
CA ALA A 96 -5.95 1.62 -7.08
C ALA A 96 -4.51 1.25 -6.69
N TYR A 97 -4.19 -0.05 -6.60
CA TYR A 97 -2.82 -0.47 -6.32
C TYR A 97 -1.86 -0.10 -7.46
N THR A 98 -2.33 -0.08 -8.71
CA THR A 98 -1.58 0.47 -9.84
C THR A 98 -1.24 1.94 -9.63
N VAL A 99 -2.19 2.73 -9.11
CA VAL A 99 -1.93 4.12 -8.73
C VAL A 99 -0.86 4.21 -7.65
N MET A 100 -0.92 3.36 -6.61
CA MET A 100 0.08 3.36 -5.53
C MET A 100 1.49 3.07 -6.05
N LEU A 101 1.63 2.10 -6.96
CA LEU A 101 2.91 1.77 -7.59
C LEU A 101 3.46 2.93 -8.43
N ALA A 102 2.61 3.55 -9.25
CA ALA A 102 3.03 4.69 -10.06
C ALA A 102 3.37 5.91 -9.20
N TYR A 103 2.61 6.14 -8.13
CA TYR A 103 2.82 7.23 -7.18
C TYR A 103 4.14 7.08 -6.43
N SER A 104 4.35 5.94 -5.75
CA SER A 104 5.57 5.68 -5.00
C SER A 104 6.80 5.63 -5.89
N GLY A 105 6.67 5.03 -7.07
CA GLY A 105 7.75 4.92 -8.04
C GLY A 105 8.02 6.20 -8.84
N SER A 106 7.28 7.29 -8.66
CA SER A 106 7.26 8.42 -9.62
C SER A 106 8.57 9.20 -9.77
N CYS A 107 9.53 9.02 -8.88
CA CYS A 107 10.83 9.68 -8.92
C CYS A 107 11.66 9.35 -10.18
N SER A 108 12.72 10.13 -10.40
CA SER A 108 13.73 9.81 -11.41
C SER A 108 14.58 8.62 -10.96
N ARG A 109 15.31 8.03 -11.90
CA ARG A 109 16.21 6.91 -11.59
C ARG A 109 17.34 7.35 -10.65
N GLU A 110 17.89 8.53 -10.88
CA GLU A 110 18.96 9.13 -10.09
C GLU A 110 18.52 9.31 -8.64
N VAL A 111 17.34 9.89 -8.40
CA VAL A 111 16.79 10.02 -7.03
C VAL A 111 16.56 8.66 -6.37
N TYR A 112 16.12 7.66 -7.14
CA TYR A 112 15.97 6.31 -6.61
C TYR A 112 17.32 5.69 -6.23
N GLU A 113 18.32 5.76 -7.11
CA GLU A 113 19.65 5.17 -6.93
C GLU A 113 20.47 5.87 -5.84
N ASP A 114 20.38 7.20 -5.74
CA ASP A 114 21.22 8.00 -4.86
C ASP A 114 20.59 8.26 -3.48
N VAL A 115 19.25 8.16 -3.36
CA VAL A 115 18.54 8.52 -2.11
C VAL A 115 17.69 7.37 -1.57
N ILE A 116 16.74 6.87 -2.35
CA ILE A 116 15.74 5.90 -1.85
C ILE A 116 16.37 4.52 -1.63
N ARG A 117 17.09 3.99 -2.62
CA ARG A 117 17.71 2.66 -2.54
C ARG A 117 18.79 2.59 -1.46
N PRO A 118 19.69 3.58 -1.29
CA PRO A 118 20.64 3.59 -0.18
C PRO A 118 19.95 3.67 1.19
N MET A 119 18.84 4.42 1.30
CA MET A 119 18.04 4.46 2.52
C MET A 119 17.47 3.07 2.88
N MET A 120 16.94 2.34 1.90
CA MET A 120 16.45 0.97 2.10
C MET A 120 17.59 0.02 2.48
N ALA A 121 18.72 0.07 1.75
CA ALA A 121 19.87 -0.79 1.98
C ALA A 121 20.55 -0.55 3.33
N ALA A 122 20.60 0.71 3.79
CA ALA A 122 21.11 1.08 5.10
C ALA A 122 20.22 0.56 6.24
N PHE A 123 18.90 0.48 6.00
CA PHE A 123 17.97 -0.11 6.96
C PHE A 123 18.10 -1.65 6.99
N ASP A 124 18.15 -2.28 5.82
CA ASP A 124 18.47 -3.71 5.69
C ASP A 124 19.07 -4.02 4.30
N PRO A 125 20.25 -4.66 4.20
CA PRO A 125 20.87 -4.99 2.92
C PRO A 125 20.05 -5.95 2.05
N ALA A 126 19.09 -6.68 2.63
CA ALA A 126 18.19 -7.58 1.93
C ALA A 126 16.78 -6.97 1.69
N PHE A 127 16.56 -5.68 1.98
CA PHE A 127 15.24 -5.06 2.01
C PHE A 127 14.40 -5.37 0.77
N SER A 128 13.14 -5.77 0.99
CA SER A 128 12.30 -6.28 -0.09
C SER A 128 10.82 -6.06 0.14
N GLY A 129 10.11 -5.70 -0.94
CA GLY A 129 8.64 -5.74 -0.98
C GLY A 129 8.04 -7.13 -0.71
N ARG A 130 8.84 -8.20 -0.85
CA ARG A 130 8.42 -9.56 -0.49
C ARG A 130 8.06 -9.69 1.00
N TRP A 131 8.56 -8.79 1.85
CA TRP A 131 8.32 -8.82 3.29
C TRP A 131 6.98 -8.22 3.70
N ALA A 132 6.21 -7.67 2.77
CA ALA A 132 4.90 -7.08 3.04
C ALA A 132 3.85 -8.13 3.45
N ARG A 133 3.48 -8.14 4.74
CA ARG A 133 2.48 -9.07 5.31
C ARG A 133 1.13 -8.99 4.60
N ASP A 134 0.64 -7.80 4.28
CA ASP A 134 -0.69 -7.62 3.67
C ASP A 134 -0.75 -8.04 2.19
N TYR A 135 0.38 -8.12 1.50
CA TYR A 135 0.44 -8.56 0.11
C TYR A 135 0.47 -10.10 -0.01
N GLU A 136 1.11 -10.78 0.94
CA GLU A 136 1.32 -12.23 0.96
C GLU A 136 0.06 -13.08 0.65
N PRO A 137 -1.13 -12.80 1.21
CA PRO A 137 -2.32 -13.61 0.90
C PRO A 137 -2.95 -13.32 -0.47
N LEU A 138 -2.63 -12.18 -1.11
CA LEU A 138 -3.36 -11.71 -2.29
C LEU A 138 -3.25 -12.64 -3.51
N PRO A 139 -2.08 -13.22 -3.86
CA PRO A 139 -1.97 -14.13 -5.00
C PRO A 139 -2.88 -15.36 -4.87
N ASP A 140 -2.97 -15.96 -3.68
CA ASP A 140 -3.84 -17.12 -3.44
C ASP A 140 -5.32 -16.73 -3.45
N LEU A 141 -5.67 -15.61 -2.79
CA LEU A 141 -7.04 -15.07 -2.81
C LEU A 141 -7.50 -14.78 -4.25
N LEU A 142 -6.64 -14.20 -5.08
CA LEU A 142 -6.94 -13.91 -6.48
C LEU A 142 -7.18 -15.20 -7.27
N ARG A 143 -6.33 -16.21 -7.07
CA ARG A 143 -6.48 -17.52 -7.71
C ARG A 143 -7.82 -18.17 -7.33
N ARG A 144 -8.16 -18.17 -6.05
CA ARG A 144 -9.42 -18.73 -5.53
C ARG A 144 -10.65 -17.95 -6.03
N ALA A 145 -10.58 -16.62 -6.05
CA ALA A 145 -11.64 -15.77 -6.58
C ALA A 145 -11.92 -16.03 -8.08
N ARG A 146 -10.87 -16.14 -8.90
CA ARG A 146 -11.00 -16.50 -10.32
C ARG A 146 -11.60 -17.89 -10.52
N ALA A 147 -11.16 -18.87 -9.71
CA ALA A 147 -11.71 -20.22 -9.76
C ALA A 147 -13.21 -20.25 -9.39
N ALA A 148 -13.63 -19.45 -8.40
CA ALA A 148 -15.03 -19.37 -7.98
C ALA A 148 -15.96 -18.71 -9.02
N LEU A 149 -15.44 -17.76 -9.81
CA LEU A 149 -16.20 -17.03 -10.83
C LEU A 149 -16.29 -17.76 -12.19
N GLY A 150 -15.28 -18.56 -12.52
CA GLY A 150 -15.09 -19.05 -13.89
C GLY A 150 -14.56 -17.96 -14.84
N PRO A 151 -14.13 -18.32 -16.06
CA PRO A 151 -13.33 -17.44 -16.93
C PRO A 151 -14.06 -16.17 -17.38
N VAL A 152 -15.36 -16.26 -17.69
CA VAL A 152 -16.14 -15.12 -18.20
C VAL A 152 -16.37 -14.08 -17.11
N ALA A 153 -16.91 -14.48 -15.95
CA ALA A 153 -17.18 -13.55 -14.86
C ALA A 153 -15.89 -13.02 -14.22
N ALA A 154 -14.78 -13.76 -14.27
CA ALA A 154 -13.47 -13.32 -13.79
C ALA A 154 -12.75 -12.35 -14.74
N ALA A 155 -13.27 -12.07 -15.94
CA ALA A 155 -12.56 -11.27 -16.95
C ALA A 155 -12.15 -9.86 -16.46
N PRO A 156 -13.03 -9.06 -15.80
CA PRO A 156 -12.66 -7.74 -15.30
C PRO A 156 -11.54 -7.80 -14.25
N LEU A 157 -11.65 -8.72 -13.30
CA LEU A 157 -10.64 -8.93 -12.26
C LEU A 157 -9.31 -9.39 -12.86
N THR A 158 -9.36 -10.26 -13.87
CA THR A 158 -8.18 -10.75 -14.58
C THR A 158 -7.48 -9.63 -15.35
N ALA A 159 -8.24 -8.77 -16.03
CA ALA A 159 -7.69 -7.61 -16.73
C ALA A 159 -7.01 -6.64 -15.76
N ALA A 160 -7.68 -6.23 -14.68
CA ALA A 160 -7.14 -5.29 -13.69
C ALA A 160 -5.86 -5.81 -13.01
N SER A 161 -5.85 -7.08 -12.58
CA SER A 161 -4.66 -7.68 -11.95
C SER A 161 -3.50 -7.88 -12.93
N LYS A 162 -3.75 -8.16 -14.22
CA LYS A 162 -2.71 -8.18 -15.25
C LYS A 162 -2.14 -6.79 -15.51
N ALA A 163 -3.00 -5.77 -15.60
CA ALA A 163 -2.56 -4.38 -15.76
C ALA A 163 -1.72 -3.92 -14.56
N ASN A 164 -2.12 -4.29 -13.35
CA ASN A 164 -1.36 -4.02 -12.13
C ASN A 164 0.02 -4.68 -12.14
N LEU A 165 0.12 -5.95 -12.57
CA LEU A 165 1.40 -6.62 -12.72
C LEU A 165 2.29 -5.92 -13.76
N ALA A 166 1.74 -5.51 -14.90
CA ALA A 166 2.47 -4.79 -15.93
C ALA A 166 3.00 -3.44 -15.40
N ALA A 167 2.18 -2.70 -14.64
CA ALA A 167 2.60 -1.45 -14.01
C ALA A 167 3.72 -1.65 -12.99
N HIS A 168 3.65 -2.72 -12.18
CA HIS A 168 4.72 -3.07 -11.24
C HIS A 168 6.04 -3.35 -11.98
N VAL A 169 5.99 -4.15 -13.05
CA VAL A 169 7.16 -4.46 -13.88
C VAL A 169 7.74 -3.20 -14.52
N GLU A 170 6.90 -2.28 -15.00
CA GLU A 170 7.38 -1.04 -15.62
C GLU A 170 8.08 -0.12 -14.60
N VAL A 171 7.55 0.01 -13.38
CA VAL A 171 8.23 0.73 -12.30
C VAL A 171 9.59 0.12 -12.01
N MET A 172 9.66 -1.21 -11.90
CA MET A 172 10.92 -1.93 -11.68
C MET A 172 11.91 -1.72 -12.84
N ARG A 173 11.45 -1.78 -14.09
CA ARG A 173 12.29 -1.58 -15.28
C ARG A 173 12.87 -0.16 -15.32
N ARG A 174 12.10 0.84 -14.92
CA ARG A 174 12.54 2.24 -14.90
C ARG A 174 13.54 2.53 -13.78
N LEU A 175 13.27 2.05 -12.57
CA LEU A 175 14.08 2.37 -11.39
C LEU A 175 15.27 1.43 -11.20
N VAL A 176 15.18 0.18 -11.68
CA VAL A 176 16.21 -0.85 -11.54
C VAL A 176 16.36 -1.64 -12.85
N PRO A 177 16.88 -1.02 -13.93
CA PRO A 177 16.96 -1.65 -15.26
C PRO A 177 17.83 -2.91 -15.31
N GLY A 178 18.75 -3.10 -14.35
CA GLY A 178 19.53 -4.33 -14.17
C GLY A 178 18.82 -5.45 -13.41
N GLY A 179 17.63 -5.22 -12.86
CA GLY A 179 16.74 -6.24 -12.28
C GLY A 179 17.20 -6.93 -10.99
N ALA A 180 18.35 -6.55 -10.44
CA ALA A 180 18.81 -7.05 -9.14
C ALA A 180 18.16 -6.24 -8.01
N SER A 181 17.25 -6.87 -7.28
CA SER A 181 16.74 -6.34 -6.02
C SER A 181 17.76 -6.58 -4.91
N LEU A 182 17.72 -5.76 -3.85
CA LEU A 182 18.53 -5.94 -2.64
C LEU A 182 18.40 -7.38 -2.06
N LEU A 183 17.20 -7.97 -2.16
CA LEU A 183 16.96 -9.36 -1.76
C LEU A 183 17.76 -10.40 -2.59
N ARG A 184 17.92 -10.16 -3.89
CA ARG A 184 18.72 -11.03 -4.76
C ARG A 184 20.21 -10.83 -4.52
N GLU A 185 20.63 -9.58 -4.37
CA GLU A 185 22.03 -9.20 -4.09
C GLU A 185 22.52 -9.76 -2.76
N SER A 186 21.65 -9.83 -1.74
CA SER A 186 21.98 -10.41 -0.44
C SER A 186 21.97 -11.94 -0.36
N GLY A 187 21.58 -12.64 -1.44
CA GLY A 187 21.44 -14.11 -1.44
C GLY A 187 20.23 -14.66 -0.66
N ARG A 188 19.44 -13.81 0.00
CA ARG A 188 18.24 -14.18 0.77
C ARG A 188 17.04 -14.58 -0.10
N ALA A 189 17.09 -14.35 -1.41
CA ALA A 189 15.96 -14.59 -2.32
C ALA A 189 15.42 -16.04 -2.32
N ARG A 190 16.25 -17.04 -2.01
CA ARG A 190 15.86 -18.45 -1.98
C ARG A 190 15.29 -18.93 -0.65
N VAL A 191 15.35 -18.10 0.39
CA VAL A 191 14.90 -18.46 1.74
C VAL A 191 13.49 -17.91 1.98
N PRO A 192 12.64 -18.60 2.76
CA PRO A 192 11.38 -18.04 3.22
C PRO A 192 11.58 -16.76 4.03
N THR A 193 10.60 -15.87 3.92
CA THR A 193 10.56 -14.63 4.69
C THR A 193 10.28 -14.93 6.17
N THR A 194 11.03 -14.31 7.07
CA THR A 194 10.88 -14.47 8.53
C THR A 194 9.97 -13.40 9.13
N ASP A 195 9.47 -13.61 10.34
CA ASP A 195 8.66 -12.58 11.03
C ASP A 195 9.46 -11.32 11.37
N ALA A 196 10.77 -11.44 11.60
CA ALA A 196 11.64 -10.30 11.82
C ALA A 196 11.79 -9.44 10.55
N GLU A 197 11.94 -10.06 9.37
CA GLU A 197 11.97 -9.35 8.08
C GLU A 197 10.65 -8.62 7.81
N ARG A 198 9.52 -9.26 8.13
CA ARG A 198 8.21 -8.63 8.00
C ARG A 198 8.02 -7.47 8.98
N ALA A 199 8.50 -7.58 10.22
CA ALA A 199 8.47 -6.50 11.20
C ALA A 199 9.35 -5.32 10.76
N ARG A 200 10.54 -5.60 10.19
CA ARG A 200 11.41 -4.59 9.58
C ARG A 200 10.74 -3.84 8.43
N PHE A 201 9.98 -4.54 7.60
CA PHE A 201 9.23 -3.91 6.51
C PHE A 201 8.17 -2.93 7.05
N ASP A 202 7.42 -3.34 8.08
CA ASP A 202 6.45 -2.48 8.75
C ASP A 202 7.14 -1.27 9.39
N GLU A 203 8.24 -1.48 10.11
CA GLU A 203 9.03 -0.42 10.76
C GLU A 203 9.56 0.61 9.76
N PHE A 204 10.17 0.15 8.66
CA PHE A 204 10.68 1.04 7.61
C PHE A 204 9.58 1.94 7.06
N PHE A 205 8.39 1.39 6.82
CA PHE A 205 7.26 2.16 6.31
C PHE A 205 6.39 2.79 7.40
N LEU A 206 6.86 2.88 8.65
CA LEU A 206 6.13 3.51 9.75
C LEU A 206 4.73 2.91 9.97
N VAL A 207 4.63 1.59 9.87
CA VAL A 207 3.40 0.83 10.14
C VAL A 207 3.49 0.21 11.52
N SER A 208 2.47 0.45 12.35
CA SER A 208 2.32 -0.23 13.65
C SER A 208 1.19 -1.25 13.58
N ARG A 209 1.51 -2.49 13.95
CA ARG A 209 0.57 -3.62 14.05
C ARG A 209 -0.02 -3.70 15.44
N GLU A 210 -1.27 -3.25 15.56
CA GLU A 210 -1.97 -3.20 16.84
C GLU A 210 -3.49 -3.36 16.65
N ASN A 211 -4.21 -3.48 17.76
CA ASN A 211 -5.67 -3.44 17.76
C ASN A 211 -6.14 -2.03 17.37
N ALA A 212 -6.32 -1.80 16.06
CA ALA A 212 -6.78 -0.52 15.55
C ALA A 212 -8.31 -0.45 15.57
N CYS A 213 -8.84 0.69 16.01
CA CYS A 213 -10.28 0.89 16.04
C CYS A 213 -10.84 1.36 14.68
N VAL A 214 -12.11 1.07 14.41
CA VAL A 214 -12.76 1.35 13.12
C VAL A 214 -12.64 2.81 12.71
N SER A 215 -12.99 3.76 13.58
CA SER A 215 -12.96 5.20 13.24
C SER A 215 -11.54 5.70 13.00
N ARG A 216 -10.56 5.23 13.78
CA ARG A 216 -9.15 5.63 13.59
C ARG A 216 -8.58 5.07 12.29
N TYR A 217 -8.88 3.82 11.96
CA TYR A 217 -8.51 3.25 10.66
C TYR A 217 -9.15 4.03 9.50
N ARG A 218 -10.44 4.37 9.60
CA ARG A 218 -11.13 5.19 8.60
C ARG A 218 -10.51 6.58 8.45
N ALA A 219 -10.15 7.23 9.56
CA ALA A 219 -9.48 8.53 9.55
C ALA A 219 -8.11 8.48 8.87
N HIS A 220 -7.25 7.51 9.23
CA HIS A 220 -5.96 7.29 8.57
C HIS A 220 -6.13 7.01 7.08
N ARG A 221 -7.07 6.13 6.73
CA ARG A 221 -7.35 5.79 5.32
C ARG A 221 -7.80 7.01 4.52
N ALA A 222 -8.70 7.82 5.08
CA ALA A 222 -9.17 9.04 4.44
C ALA A 222 -8.03 10.06 4.29
N ALA A 223 -7.24 10.29 5.34
CA ALA A 223 -6.13 11.24 5.32
C ALA A 223 -5.06 10.86 4.29
N VAL A 224 -4.60 9.60 4.30
CA VAL A 224 -3.58 9.10 3.36
C VAL A 224 -4.05 9.22 1.91
N LEU A 225 -5.25 8.71 1.59
CA LEU A 225 -5.75 8.72 0.22
C LEU A 225 -6.09 10.14 -0.27
N SER A 226 -6.54 11.03 0.63
CA SER A 226 -6.80 12.43 0.29
C SER A 226 -5.50 13.19 0.06
N ALA A 227 -4.47 12.96 0.88
CA ALA A 227 -3.14 13.55 0.70
C ALA A 227 -2.52 13.15 -0.65
N ILE A 228 -2.58 11.86 -1.01
CA ILE A 228 -2.16 11.39 -2.34
C ILE A 228 -2.98 12.07 -3.44
N GLY A 229 -4.29 12.21 -3.26
CA GLY A 229 -5.18 12.87 -4.21
C GLY A 229 -4.87 14.36 -4.41
N HIS A 230 -4.54 15.08 -3.32
CA HIS A 230 -4.13 16.48 -3.34
C HIS A 230 -2.76 16.67 -4.00
N ASP A 231 -1.78 15.83 -3.66
CA ASP A 231 -0.48 15.85 -4.31
C ASP A 231 -0.61 15.58 -5.82
N LEU A 232 -1.39 14.56 -6.23
CA LEU A 232 -1.64 14.30 -7.66
C LEU A 232 -2.42 15.43 -8.36
N ALA A 233 -3.17 16.25 -7.63
CA ALA A 233 -3.83 17.42 -8.20
C ALA A 233 -2.83 18.54 -8.51
N LYS A 234 -1.82 18.72 -7.64
CA LYS A 234 -0.78 19.75 -7.76
C LYS A 234 0.36 19.31 -8.68
N HIS A 235 0.72 18.03 -8.62
CA HIS A 235 1.85 17.41 -9.31
C HIS A 235 1.40 16.12 -10.04
N PRO A 236 0.63 16.26 -11.13
CA PRO A 236 -0.01 15.13 -11.80
C PRO A 236 1.01 14.16 -12.42
N LEU A 237 0.72 12.87 -12.29
CA LEU A 237 1.43 11.81 -13.01
C LEU A 237 0.69 11.40 -14.28
N ARG A 238 -0.60 11.08 -14.12
CA ARG A 238 -1.55 10.84 -15.21
C ARG A 238 -2.95 11.27 -14.77
N PRO A 239 -3.79 11.79 -15.68
CA PRO A 239 -5.14 12.24 -15.34
C PRO A 239 -6.00 11.14 -14.69
N GLU A 240 -5.95 9.91 -15.22
CA GLU A 240 -6.80 8.79 -14.80
C GLU A 240 -6.57 8.32 -13.36
N TYR A 241 -5.40 8.60 -12.78
CA TYR A 241 -5.06 8.17 -11.42
C TYR A 241 -5.89 8.88 -10.36
N ARG A 242 -6.20 10.16 -10.57
CA ARG A 242 -7.08 10.92 -9.68
C ARG A 242 -8.50 10.38 -9.70
N ASP A 243 -8.99 9.98 -10.87
CA ASP A 243 -10.33 9.42 -11.03
C ASP A 243 -10.45 8.05 -10.35
N THR A 244 -9.43 7.21 -10.47
CA THR A 244 -9.38 5.92 -9.77
C THR A 244 -9.38 6.11 -8.25
N LEU A 245 -8.60 7.04 -7.70
CA LEU A 245 -8.63 7.33 -6.25
C LEU A 245 -9.97 7.88 -5.79
N ARG A 246 -10.58 8.78 -6.56
CA ARG A 246 -11.93 9.31 -6.26
C ARG A 246 -12.97 8.19 -6.22
N ARG A 247 -12.93 7.27 -7.19
CA ARG A 247 -13.81 6.09 -7.22
C ARG A 247 -13.54 5.14 -6.06
N LEU A 248 -12.29 4.95 -5.65
CA LEU A 248 -11.98 4.14 -4.47
C LEU A 248 -12.57 4.78 -3.21
N LEU A 249 -12.34 6.08 -3.00
CA LEU A 249 -12.83 6.82 -1.84
C LEU A 249 -14.35 6.75 -1.66
N THR A 250 -15.14 6.72 -2.75
CA THR A 250 -16.60 6.57 -2.68
C THR A 250 -17.08 5.15 -2.36
N ARG A 251 -16.17 4.16 -2.33
CA ARG A 251 -16.47 2.75 -2.03
C ARG A 251 -15.91 2.29 -0.68
N LEU A 252 -15.21 3.17 0.03
CA LEU A 252 -14.50 2.90 1.27
C LEU A 252 -15.32 3.28 2.50
#